data_AF-A0A4R3PRE0-F1
#
_entry.id   AF-A0A4R3PRE0-F1
#
_cell.length_a   1.000
_cell.length_b   1.000
_cell.length_c   1.000
_cell.angle_alpha   90.00
_cell.angle_beta   90.00
_cell.angle_gamma   90.00
#
_symmetry.space_group_name_H-M   'P 1'
#
loop_
_entity.id
_entity.type
_entity.pdbx_description
1 polymer ?
#
loop_
_entity_poly.entity_id
_entity_poly.type
_entity_poly.pdbx_seq_one_letter_code
_entity_poly.pdbx_strand_id
1 'polypeptide(L)'
;MTSKSSLRRVAAPALTAAAIVACIVEPAFAQAAGIETVLQNIVDMLTGNIARLLAVIAVIIICIAWMFGYMDLRRAGFWIIGIGGIFGATELVNTIVGG
;
A
#
# COMPACT_ATOMS: atom_id res chain seq x y z
N MET A 1 -35.24 53.83 8.12
CA MET A 1 -34.13 53.47 7.20
C MET A 1 -33.23 52.35 7.78
N THR A 2 -33.75 51.19 8.22
CA THR A 2 -32.94 50.23 9.01
C THR A 2 -33.02 48.74 8.58
N SER A 3 -33.66 48.39 7.46
CA SER A 3 -33.93 46.98 7.12
C SER A 3 -32.85 46.28 6.25
N LYS A 4 -31.95 47.02 5.59
CA LYS A 4 -30.97 46.44 4.63
C LYS A 4 -29.71 45.84 5.28
N SER A 5 -29.45 46.07 6.57
CA SER A 5 -28.21 45.66 7.24
C SER A 5 -28.26 44.26 7.87
N SER A 6 -29.43 43.77 8.28
CA SER A 6 -29.57 42.43 8.89
C SER A 6 -29.44 41.31 7.86
N LEU A 7 -29.89 41.54 6.62
CA LEU A 7 -29.84 40.55 5.53
C LEU A 7 -28.39 40.20 5.13
N ARG A 8 -27.49 41.19 5.16
CA ARG A 8 -26.05 40.99 4.87
C ARG A 8 -25.30 40.28 6.00
N ARG A 9 -25.74 40.47 7.25
CA ARG A 9 -25.13 39.84 8.44
C ARG A 9 -25.39 38.34 8.53
N VAL A 10 -26.45 37.82 7.90
CA VAL A 10 -26.78 36.38 7.87
C VAL A 10 -26.31 35.72 6.58
N ALA A 11 -26.36 36.43 5.44
CA ALA A 11 -25.89 35.90 4.16
C ALA A 11 -24.37 35.66 4.12
N ALA A 12 -23.58 36.55 4.73
CA ALA A 12 -22.13 36.43 4.78
C ALA A 12 -21.63 35.17 5.52
N PRO A 13 -22.08 34.87 6.76
CA PRO A 13 -21.66 33.65 7.46
C PRO A 13 -22.25 32.37 6.85
N ALA A 14 -23.42 32.43 6.20
CA ALA A 14 -24.01 31.28 5.53
C ALA A 14 -23.21 30.87 4.28
N LEU A 15 -22.73 31.84 3.50
CA LEU A 15 -21.89 31.60 2.33
C LEU A 15 -20.50 31.08 2.72
N THR A 16 -19.90 31.59 3.79
CA THR A 16 -18.61 31.06 4.28
C THR A 16 -18.77 29.67 4.89
N ALA A 17 -19.84 29.39 5.63
CA ALA A 17 -20.13 28.05 6.13
C ALA A 17 -20.38 27.05 4.99
N ALA A 18 -21.11 27.44 3.95
CA ALA A 18 -21.33 26.62 2.76
C ALA A 18 -20.03 26.38 1.97
N ALA A 19 -19.15 27.39 1.85
CA ALA A 19 -17.84 27.24 1.23
C ALA A 19 -16.91 26.31 2.05
N ILE A 20 -16.94 26.40 3.38
CA ILE A 20 -16.18 25.51 4.27
C ILE A 20 -16.69 24.07 4.15
N VAL A 21 -18.01 23.86 4.12
CA VAL A 21 -18.60 22.53 3.91
C VAL A 21 -18.25 21.99 2.53
N ALA A 22 -18.31 22.80 1.47
CA ALA A 22 -17.91 22.40 0.12
C ALA A 22 -16.42 22.01 0.02
N CYS A 23 -15.53 22.70 0.73
CA CYS A 23 -14.10 22.37 0.79
C CYS A 23 -13.79 21.13 1.67
N ILE A 24 -14.71 20.72 2.57
CA ILE A 24 -14.53 19.55 3.45
C ILE A 24 -15.21 18.28 2.89
N VAL A 25 -16.07 18.40 1.87
CA VAL A 25 -16.65 17.23 1.19
C VAL A 25 -15.60 16.46 0.37
N GLU A 26 -14.63 17.15 -0.25
CA GLU A 26 -13.55 16.52 -1.03
C GLU A 26 -12.61 15.59 -0.22
N PRO A 27 -12.12 15.94 0.98
CA PRO A 27 -11.19 15.07 1.71
C PRO A 27 -11.81 13.75 2.18
N ALA A 28 -13.12 13.69 2.45
CA ALA A 28 -13.76 12.44 2.89
C ALA A 28 -13.84 11.38 1.78
N PHE A 29 -13.98 11.80 0.51
CA PHE A 29 -13.99 10.91 -0.65
C PHE A 29 -12.59 10.61 -1.20
N ALA A 30 -11.61 11.51 -1.02
CA ALA A 30 -10.22 11.27 -1.43
C ALA A 30 -9.43 10.42 -0.41
N GLN A 31 -9.78 10.46 0.87
CA GLN A 31 -9.11 9.69 1.93
C GLN A 31 -9.53 8.22 1.96
N ALA A 32 -10.74 7.90 1.50
CA ALA A 32 -11.18 6.53 1.25
C ALA A 32 -10.36 5.88 0.11
N ALA A 33 -9.99 6.64 -0.92
CA ALA A 33 -9.14 6.17 -2.02
C ALA A 33 -7.64 6.15 -1.67
N GLY A 34 -7.19 6.98 -0.73
CA GLY A 34 -5.77 7.12 -0.37
C GLY A 34 -5.20 5.92 0.39
N ILE A 35 -5.94 5.36 1.36
CA ILE A 35 -5.45 4.21 2.14
C ILE A 35 -5.31 2.97 1.25
N GLU A 36 -6.28 2.71 0.38
CA GLU A 36 -6.24 1.58 -0.55
C GLU A 36 -5.09 1.73 -1.55
N THR A 37 -4.91 2.92 -2.12
CA THR A 37 -3.78 3.22 -3.02
C THR A 37 -2.43 3.04 -2.33
N VAL A 38 -2.28 3.49 -1.08
CA VAL A 38 -1.05 3.30 -0.31
C VAL A 38 -0.81 1.82 -0.02
N LEU A 39 -1.86 1.07 0.36
CA LEU A 39 -1.73 -0.35 0.65
C LEU A 39 -1.38 -1.16 -0.59
N GLN A 40 -1.96 -0.84 -1.75
CA GLN A 40 -1.60 -1.46 -3.04
C GLN A 40 -0.17 -1.11 -3.45
N ASN A 41 0.26 0.14 -3.30
CA ASN A 41 1.65 0.52 -3.57
C ASN A 41 2.65 -0.27 -2.68
N ILE A 42 2.30 -0.54 -1.42
CA ILE A 42 3.11 -1.37 -0.53
C ILE A 42 3.11 -2.83 -1.01
N VAL A 43 1.95 -3.38 -1.36
CA VAL A 43 1.85 -4.74 -1.91
C VAL A 43 2.68 -4.84 -3.20
N ASP A 44 2.55 -3.91 -4.12
CA ASP A 44 3.32 -3.85 -5.37
C ASP A 44 4.83 -3.72 -5.12
N MET A 45 5.25 -2.96 -4.10
CA MET A 45 6.65 -2.92 -3.68
C MET A 45 7.14 -4.27 -3.13
N LEU A 46 6.29 -4.97 -2.37
CA LEU A 46 6.61 -6.25 -1.72
C LEU A 46 6.49 -7.48 -2.64
N THR A 47 5.68 -7.44 -3.69
CA THR A 47 5.48 -8.55 -4.64
C THR A 47 6.03 -8.26 -6.03
N GLY A 48 6.38 -7.01 -6.32
CA GLY A 48 6.88 -6.57 -7.62
C GLY A 48 8.36 -6.88 -7.85
N ASN A 49 8.94 -6.16 -8.83
CA ASN A 49 10.30 -6.42 -9.31
C ASN A 49 11.38 -6.21 -8.24
N ILE A 50 11.16 -5.29 -7.30
CA ILE A 50 12.13 -5.00 -6.22
C ILE A 50 12.31 -6.24 -5.33
N ALA A 51 11.21 -6.84 -4.87
CA ALA A 51 11.26 -8.05 -4.06
C ALA A 51 11.89 -9.23 -4.80
N ARG A 52 11.60 -9.38 -6.10
CA ARG A 52 12.24 -10.38 -6.95
C ARG A 52 13.77 -10.20 -6.98
N LEU A 53 14.25 -8.97 -7.18
CA LEU A 53 15.68 -8.68 -7.20
C LEU A 53 16.36 -9.00 -5.86
N LEU A 54 15.73 -8.64 -4.73
CA LEU A 54 16.24 -8.97 -3.41
C LEU A 54 16.32 -10.49 -3.19
N ALA A 55 15.32 -11.24 -3.64
CA ALA A 55 15.34 -12.70 -3.55
C ALA A 55 16.45 -13.34 -4.39
N VAL A 56 16.71 -12.84 -5.60
CA VAL A 56 17.82 -13.32 -6.43
C VAL A 56 19.16 -13.12 -5.72
N ILE A 57 19.38 -11.94 -5.13
CA ILE A 57 20.61 -11.65 -4.36
C ILE A 57 20.73 -12.62 -3.17
N ALA A 58 19.65 -12.85 -2.43
CA ALA A 58 19.65 -13.78 -1.30
C ALA A 58 20.00 -15.22 -1.73
N VAL A 59 19.44 -15.70 -2.84
CA VAL A 59 19.76 -17.04 -3.40
C VAL A 59 21.24 -17.15 -3.76
N ILE A 60 21.80 -16.12 -4.40
CA ILE A 60 23.24 -16.09 -4.74
C ILE A 60 24.09 -16.22 -3.47
N ILE A 61 23.76 -15.46 -2.42
CA ILE A 61 24.49 -15.51 -1.15
C ILE A 61 24.38 -16.90 -0.51
N ILE A 62 23.21 -17.53 -0.54
CA ILE A 62 23.01 -18.88 0.01
C ILE A 62 23.87 -19.90 -0.75
N CYS A 63 23.89 -19.83 -2.09
CA CYS A 63 24.72 -20.70 -2.92
C CYS A 63 26.21 -20.54 -2.58
N ILE A 64 26.68 -19.30 -2.42
CA ILE A 64 28.06 -19.01 -2.06
C ILE A 64 28.37 -19.52 -0.63
N ALA A 65 27.51 -19.22 0.35
CA ALA A 65 27.67 -19.68 1.73
C ALA A 65 27.70 -21.21 1.82
N TRP A 66 26.91 -21.88 1.00
CA TRP A 66 26.90 -23.34 0.87
C TRP A 66 28.21 -23.88 0.28
N MET A 67 28.73 -23.27 -0.80
CA MET A 67 30.00 -23.68 -1.40
C MET A 67 31.19 -23.57 -0.44
N PHE A 68 31.18 -22.58 0.46
CA PHE A 68 32.22 -22.40 1.48
C PHE A 68 31.99 -23.22 2.77
N GLY A 69 30.96 -24.06 2.82
CA GLY A 69 30.68 -24.90 3.99
C GLY A 69 30.17 -24.14 5.21
N TYR A 70 29.77 -22.87 5.09
CA TYR A 70 29.13 -22.12 6.19
C TYR A 70 27.69 -22.59 6.44
N MET A 71 27.11 -23.35 5.51
CA MET A 71 25.74 -23.84 5.55
C MET A 71 25.65 -25.23 4.90
N ASP A 72 24.86 -26.14 5.49
CA ASP A 72 24.54 -27.45 4.90
C ASP A 72 23.39 -27.38 3.88
N LEU A 73 23.35 -28.37 2.97
CA LEU A 73 22.27 -28.51 1.96
C LEU A 73 20.86 -28.48 2.56
N ARG A 74 20.69 -29.08 3.75
CA ARG A 74 19.40 -29.10 4.44
C ARG A 74 18.94 -27.69 4.84
N ARG A 75 19.84 -26.87 5.37
CA ARG A 75 19.53 -25.50 5.77
C ARG A 75 19.31 -24.61 4.54
N ALA A 76 20.11 -24.79 3.49
CA ALA A 76 19.94 -24.10 2.22
C ALA A 76 18.58 -24.44 1.57
N GLY A 77 18.17 -25.70 1.60
CA GLY A 77 16.89 -26.16 1.07
C GLY A 77 15.68 -25.49 1.72
N PHE A 78 15.68 -25.31 3.05
CA PHE A 78 14.60 -24.60 3.74
C PHE A 78 14.48 -23.14 3.28
N TRP A 79 15.61 -22.45 3.04
CA TRP A 79 15.58 -21.09 2.52
C TRP A 79 14.98 -21.03 1.12
N ILE A 80 15.36 -21.94 0.22
CA ILE A 80 14.82 -21.98 -1.14
C ILE A 80 13.32 -22.27 -1.14
N ILE A 81 12.85 -23.21 -0.32
CA ILE A 81 11.42 -23.50 -0.17
C ILE A 81 10.67 -22.27 0.36
N GLY A 82 11.23 -21.57 1.34
CA GLY A 82 10.62 -20.35 1.89
C GLY A 82 10.47 -19.24 0.84
N ILE A 83 11.51 -19.00 0.03
CA ILE A 83 11.47 -18.03 -1.06
C ILE A 83 10.41 -18.42 -2.10
N GLY A 84 10.38 -19.70 -2.51
CA GLY A 84 9.37 -20.22 -3.44
C GLY A 84 7.95 -20.06 -2.89
N GLY A 85 7.75 -20.31 -1.60
CA GLY A 85 6.46 -20.12 -0.94
C GLY A 85 5.99 -18.67 -0.91
N ILE A 86 6.89 -17.71 -0.66
CA ILE A 86 6.55 -16.27 -0.65
C ILE A 86 6.08 -15.82 -2.03
N PHE A 87 6.78 -16.19 -3.10
CA PHE A 87 6.37 -15.80 -4.45
C PHE A 87 5.14 -16.58 -4.95
N GLY A 88 4.97 -17.83 -4.53
CA GLY A 88 3.76 -18.62 -4.84
C GLY A 88 2.53 -18.20 -4.04
N ALA A 89 2.70 -17.51 -2.90
CA ALA A 89 1.59 -17.10 -2.04
C ALA A 89 0.60 -16.16 -2.75
N THR A 90 1.09 -15.24 -3.59
CA THR A 90 0.24 -14.31 -4.33
C THR A 90 -0.71 -15.05 -5.28
N GLU A 91 -0.21 -16.06 -6.00
CA GLU A 91 -1.05 -16.89 -6.88
C GLU A 91 -2.07 -17.69 -6.07
N LEU A 92 -1.65 -18.31 -4.96
CA LEU A 92 -2.55 -19.06 -4.09
C LEU A 92 -3.70 -18.19 -3.57
N VAL A 93 -3.40 -16.99 -3.07
CA VAL A 93 -4.42 -16.06 -2.58
C VAL A 93 -5.38 -15.66 -3.70
N ASN A 94 -4.85 -15.35 -4.89
CA ASN A 94 -5.69 -14.99 -6.04
C ASN A 94 -6.63 -16.14 -6.46
N THR A 95 -6.19 -17.40 -6.37
CA THR A 95 -7.08 -18.55 -6.66
C THR A 95 -8.17 -18.77 -5.61
N ILE A 96 -7.93 -18.40 -4.35
CA ILE A 96 -8.88 -18.61 -3.24
C ILE A 96 -9.94 -17.50 -3.20
N VAL A 97 -9.53 -16.25 -3.41
CA VAL A 97 -10.43 -15.08 -3.30
C VAL A 97 -11.28 -14.90 -4.57
N GLY A 98 -10.91 -15.57 -5.67
CA GLY A 98 -11.54 -15.41 -6.98
C GLY A 98 -11.01 -14.13 -7.64
N GLY A 99 -10.06 -14.31 -8.54
CA GLY A 99 -9.49 -13.21 -9.35
C GLY A 99 -10.50 -12.55 -10.27
#